data_AF-A0A3C1HZ31-F1
#
_entry.id   AF-A0A3C1HZ31-F1
#
_cell.length_a   1.000
_cell.length_b   1.000
_cell.length_c   1.000
_cell.angle_alpha   90.00
_cell.angle_beta   90.00
_cell.angle_gamma   90.00
#
_symmetry.space_group_name_H-M   'P 1'
#
loop_
_entity.id
_entity.type
_entity.pdbx_description
1 polymer ?
#
loop_
_entity_poly.entity_id
_entity_poly.type
_entity_poly.pdbx_seq_one_letter_code
_entity_poly.pdbx_strand_id
1 'polypeptide(L)' 'MDVWHCSSTDKRKCVKCGRMTGTFKIYEQTNIQIKLPLCDTDERRCYREIDIKDISNIAIKLIKREIRQKNNPRRQT' A
#
# COMPACT_ATOMS: atom_id res chain seq x y z
N MET A 1 3.52 6.84 -12.73
CA MET A 1 3.28 6.31 -11.38
C MET A 1 4.32 6.96 -10.51
N ASP A 2 3.88 7.78 -9.58
CA ASP A 2 4.76 8.47 -8.65
C ASP A 2 4.96 7.60 -7.41
N VAL A 3 6.19 7.54 -6.92
CA VAL A 3 6.58 6.68 -5.80
C VAL A 3 7.32 7.52 -4.77
N TRP A 4 6.82 7.55 -3.55
CA TRP A 4 7.49 8.24 -2.44
C TRP A 4 7.33 7.49 -1.12
N HIS A 5 8.07 7.93 -0.12
CA HIS A 5 7.99 7.39 1.24
C HIS A 5 7.41 8.42 2.20
N CYS A 6 6.63 7.94 3.16
CA CYS A 6 6.06 8.76 4.22
C CYS A 6 6.25 8.06 5.56
N SER A 7 6.75 8.79 6.56
CA SER A 7 6.77 8.36 7.96
C SER A 7 5.54 8.91 8.66
N SER A 8 4.85 8.07 9.42
CA SER A 8 3.67 8.42 10.21
C SER A 8 3.80 7.84 11.62
N THR A 9 3.09 8.46 12.57
CA THR A 9 2.89 7.93 13.93
C THR A 9 1.95 6.73 13.94
N ASP A 10 1.13 6.55 12.90
CA ASP A 10 0.28 5.36 12.68
C ASP A 10 1.19 4.16 12.34
N LYS A 11 1.35 3.24 13.30
CA LYS A 11 2.18 2.04 13.13
C LYS A 11 1.32 0.89 12.62
N ARG A 12 1.70 0.32 11.48
CA ARG A 12 1.07 -0.88 10.90
C ARG A 12 2.08 -1.99 10.72
N LYS A 13 1.61 -3.23 10.62
CA LYS A 13 2.48 -4.37 10.31
C LYS A 13 2.99 -4.25 8.88
N CYS A 14 4.30 -4.38 8.71
CA CYS A 14 4.94 -4.43 7.41
C CYS A 14 4.38 -5.61 6.61
N VAL A 15 4.01 -5.36 5.35
CA VAL A 15 3.43 -6.39 4.48
C VAL A 15 4.39 -7.54 4.18
N LYS A 16 5.70 -7.30 4.27
CA LYS A 16 6.75 -8.30 4.03
C LYS A 16 7.22 -8.97 5.31
N CYS A 17 7.63 -8.16 6.29
CA CYS A 17 8.33 -8.62 7.50
C CYS A 17 7.41 -8.83 8.72
N GLY A 18 6.14 -8.39 8.66
CA GLY A 18 5.18 -8.48 9.76
C GLY A 18 5.45 -7.56 10.96
N ARG A 19 6.63 -6.91 11.04
CA ARG A 19 7.01 -5.99 12.11
C ARG A 19 6.19 -4.70 12.07
N MET A 20 5.91 -4.11 13.23
CA MET A 20 5.31 -2.78 13.29
C MET A 20 6.26 -1.75 12.67
N THR A 21 5.75 -1.00 11.71
CA THR A 21 6.45 0.09 11.03
C THR A 21 5.56 1.32 10.93
N GLY A 22 6.15 2.50 11.13
CA GLY A 22 5.51 3.78 10.84
C GLY A 22 5.89 4.31 9.45
N THR A 23 6.72 3.60 8.69
CA THR A 23 7.15 3.99 7.35
C THR A 23 6.29 3.31 6.29
N PHE A 24 5.88 4.10 5.32
CA PHE A 24 4.99 3.69 4.25
C PHE A 24 5.57 4.06 2.90
N LYS A 25 5.52 3.12 1.96
CA LYS A 25 5.78 3.37 0.55
C LYS A 25 4.46 3.66 -0.13
N ILE A 26 4.36 4.80 -0.77
CA ILE A 26 3.16 5.25 -1.44
C ILE A 26 3.41 5.20 -2.94
N TYR A 27 2.51 4.54 -3.65
CA TYR A 27 2.44 4.53 -5.11
C TYR A 27 1.18 5.27 -5.53
N GLU A 28 1.32 6.31 -6.33
CA GLU A 28 0.19 7.06 -6.83
C GLU A 28 0.13 7.04 -8.35
N GLN A 29 -1.07 6.82 -8.86
CA GLN A 29 -1.37 6.93 -10.28
C GLN A 29 -2.83 7.33 -10.46
N THR A 30 -3.07 8.48 -11.10
CA THR A 30 -4.41 8.90 -11.58
C THR A 30 -5.53 8.69 -10.54
N ASN A 31 -5.39 9.29 -9.36
CA ASN A 31 -6.30 9.20 -8.20
C ASN A 31 -6.34 7.86 -7.44
N ILE A 32 -5.45 6.91 -7.75
CA ILE A 32 -5.30 5.68 -6.98
C ILE A 32 -4.01 5.77 -6.17
N GLN A 33 -4.16 5.77 -4.85
CA GLN A 33 -3.05 5.77 -3.91
C GLN A 33 -2.94 4.40 -3.22
N ILE A 34 -1.82 3.73 -3.42
CA ILE A 34 -1.50 2.46 -2.75
C ILE A 34 -0.47 2.76 -1.66
N LYS A 35 -0.90 2.68 -0.41
CA LYS A 35 -0.05 2.88 0.77
C LYS A 35 0.34 1.52 1.36
N LEU A 36 1.61 1.16 1.22
CA LEU A 36 2.17 -0.09 1.74
C LEU A 36 3.03 0.17 2.98
N PRO A 37 2.70 -0.40 4.15
CA PRO A 37 3.60 -0.37 5.30
C PRO A 37 4.84 -1.22 5.01
N LEU A 38 6.00 -0.59 4.98
CA LEU A 38 7.28 -1.25 4.71
C LEU A 38 8.33 -0.85 5.74
N CYS A 39 9.09 -1.84 6.21
CA CYS A 39 10.16 -1.68 7.18
C CYS A 39 11.49 -1.57 6.40
N ASP A 40 12.19 -0.44 6.50
CA ASP A 40 13.60 -0.32 6.07
C ASP A 40 14.43 -0.09 7.33
N THR A 41 15.31 -1.04 7.63
CA THR A 41 16.32 -0.95 8.68
C THR A 41 17.68 -1.21 8.05
N ASP A 42 18.78 -0.83 8.71
CA ASP A 42 20.13 -1.07 8.17
C ASP A 42 20.38 -2.56 7.83
N GLU A 43 19.73 -3.47 8.55
CA GLU A 43 19.81 -4.91 8.33
C GLU A 43 18.81 -5.48 7.30
N ARG A 44 17.75 -4.74 6.94
CA ARG A 44 16.66 -5.27 6.11
C ARG A 44 16.06 -4.19 5.22
N ARG A 45 16.13 -4.41 3.92
CA ARG A 45 15.64 -3.49 2.89
C ARG A 45 14.33 -4.02 2.29
N CYS A 46 13.27 -4.11 3.09
CA CYS A 46 11.99 -4.63 2.59
C CYS A 46 11.42 -3.75 1.46
N TYR A 47 11.88 -2.50 1.33
CA TYR A 47 11.58 -1.66 0.17
C TYR A 47 12.11 -2.21 -1.15
N ARG A 48 13.27 -2.87 -1.13
CA ARG A 48 13.97 -3.38 -2.32
C ARG A 48 13.57 -4.81 -2.68
N GLU A 49 13.05 -5.54 -1.70
CA GLU A 49 12.60 -6.93 -1.87
C GLU A 49 11.13 -7.06 -2.28
N ILE A 50 10.36 -5.96 -2.28
CA ILE A 50 9.04 -5.98 -2.89
C ILE A 50 9.19 -6.02 -4.42
N ASP A 51 8.73 -7.13 -4.99
CA ASP A 51 8.64 -7.31 -6.43
C ASP A 51 7.39 -6.61 -6.98
N ILE A 52 7.46 -6.19 -8.24
CA ILE A 52 6.37 -5.55 -8.99
C ILE A 52 5.11 -6.42 -8.96
N LYS A 53 5.26 -7.75 -9.00
CA LYS A 53 4.14 -8.70 -8.90
C LYS A 53 3.33 -8.55 -7.60
N ASP A 54 3.99 -8.35 -6.47
CA ASP A 54 3.31 -8.18 -5.18
C ASP A 54 2.53 -6.86 -5.14
N ILE A 55 3.13 -5.80 -5.68
CA ILE A 55 2.49 -4.48 -5.80
C ILE A 55 1.28 -4.57 -6.74
N SER A 56 1.41 -5.21 -7.90
CA SER A 56 0.33 -5.38 -8.87
C SER A 56 -0.85 -6.16 -8.29
N ASN A 57 -0.58 -7.22 -7.52
CA ASN A 57 -1.65 -7.98 -6.86
C ASN A 57 -2.41 -7.15 -5.82
N ILE A 58 -1.70 -6.34 -5.02
CA ILE A 58 -2.33 -5.44 -4.06
C ILE A 58 -3.13 -4.34 -4.79
N ALA A 59 -2.54 -3.75 -5.84
CA ALA A 59 -3.18 -2.76 -6.68
C ALA A 59 -4.49 -3.28 -7.29
N ILE A 60 -4.45 -4.47 -7.91
CA ILE A 60 -5.62 -5.10 -8.53
C ILE A 60 -6.70 -5.38 -7.49
N LYS A 61 -6.35 -5.85 -6.29
CA LYS A 61 -7.33 -6.06 -5.21
C LYS A 61 -8.00 -4.76 -4.77
N LEU A 62 -7.23 -3.67 -4.64
CA LEU A 62 -7.76 -2.35 -4.29
C LEU A 62 -8.65 -1.79 -5.40
N ILE A 63 -8.21 -1.86 -6.66
CA ILE A 63 -9.01 -1.44 -7.83
C ILE A 63 -10.33 -2.21 -7.90
N LYS A 64 -10.30 -3.55 -7.73
CA LYS A 64 -11.52 -4.37 -7.69
C LYS A 64 -12.45 -3.95 -6.56
N ARG A 65 -11.91 -3.59 -5.39
CA ARG A 65 -12.71 -3.11 -4.25
C ARG A 65 -13.36 -1.77 -4.55
N GLU A 66 -12.65 -0.84 -5.15
CA GLU A 66 -13.17 0.49 -5.54
C GLU A 66 -14.26 0.39 -6.61
N ILE A 67 -14.04 -0.43 -7.65
CA ILE A 67 -15.06 -0.71 -8.68
C ILE A 67 -16.31 -1.31 -8.03
N ARG A 68 -16.14 -2.28 -7.12
CA ARG A 68 -17.27 -2.89 -6.41
C ARG A 68 -18.01 -1.90 -5.52
N GLN A 69 -17.30 -0.98 -4.87
CA GLN A 69 -17.91 0.07 -4.06
C GLN A 69 -18.68 1.08 -4.92
N LYS A 70 -18.11 1.53 -6.05
CA LYS A 70 -18.79 2.41 -6.99
C LYS A 70 -20.04 1.78 -7.62
N ASN A 71 -20.01 0.48 -7.89
CA ASN A 71 -21.14 -0.25 -8.45
C ASN A 71 -22.14 -0.77 -7.39
N ASN A 72 -22.00 -0.38 -6.11
CA ASN A 72 -22.95 -0.75 -5.06
C ASN A 72 -23.83 0.45 -4.66
N PRO A 73 -25.04 0.62 -5.25
CA PRO A 73 -25.90 1.79 -5.04
C PRO A 73 -26.57 1.88 -3.65
N ARG A 74 -26.18 1.07 -2.65
CA ARG A 74 -26.87 0.93 -1.36
C ARG A 74 -26.29 1.71 -0.17
N ARG A 75 -25.41 2.70 -0.40
CA ARG A 75 -24.88 3.55 0.69
C ARG A 75 -24.87 5.03 0.34
N GLN A 76 -26.00 5.52 -0.19
CA GLN A 76 -26.38 6.93 -0.07
C GLN A 76 -27.66 6.99 0.76
N THR A 77 -27.49 6.95 2.09
CA THR A 77 -28.49 7.32 3.09
C THR A 77 -27.74 7.95 4.25
#